data_AF-A0A6P1YBF3-F1
#
_entry.id   AF-A0A6P1YBF3-F1
#
_cell.length_a   1.000
_cell.length_b   1.000
_cell.length_c   1.000
_cell.angle_alpha   90.00
_cell.angle_beta   90.00
_cell.angle_gamma   90.00
#
_symmetry.space_group_name_H-M   'P 1'
#
loop_
_entity.id
_entity.type
_entity.pdbx_description
1 polymer ?
#
loop_
_entity_poly.entity_id
_entity_poly.type
_entity_poly.pdbx_seq_one_letter_code
_entity_poly.pdbx_strand_id
1 'polypeptide(L)'
;MKLEVYRRELKQYTINPEIRNILFIASEIAKKYNKEVYLVGGQVRDIMLGNESSDVDFVAVENAMDFLEKLYERIGGEKRYYKNFLSGSIELKNGINIDVTTARKEIYENPGALPIVFKGSLLEDVKRRDFTINCLLVDIKKLPDLKILDFVGGIRDLNNKKIRILHEKSFIDDPTRMIRAVRFAYKLGFEIEEDTKKLLFDSVEKGYIRFVSEDRIFREIVKIFLSNKNI
;
A
#
# COMPACT_ATOMS: atom_id res chain seq x y z
N MET A 1 -7.41 14.15 12.53
CA MET A 1 -6.14 13.82 11.84
C MET A 1 -5.69 15.05 11.09
N LYS A 2 -4.48 15.56 11.35
CA LYS A 2 -3.88 16.69 10.63
C LYS A 2 -2.94 16.12 9.58
N LEU A 3 -3.05 16.58 8.33
CA LEU A 3 -2.14 16.17 7.26
C LEU A 3 -0.75 16.77 7.53
N GLU A 4 0.26 15.91 7.56
CA GLU A 4 1.66 16.31 7.57
C GLU A 4 2.28 16.12 6.18
N VAL A 5 3.17 17.05 5.81
CA VAL A 5 3.82 17.05 4.49
C VAL A 5 5.33 17.09 4.67
N TYR A 6 6.00 16.12 4.08
CA TYR A 6 7.45 15.99 4.12
C TYR A 6 8.01 16.14 2.71
N ARG A 7 9.17 16.78 2.58
CA ARG A 7 9.86 16.98 1.29
C ARG A 7 11.21 16.29 1.31
N ARG A 8 11.46 15.46 0.31
CA ARG A 8 12.75 14.79 0.05
C ARG A 8 13.01 14.78 -1.45
N GLU A 9 14.20 14.37 -1.88
CA GLU A 9 14.49 14.22 -3.31
C GLU A 9 14.60 12.75 -3.68
N LEU A 10 14.02 12.35 -4.81
CA LEU A 10 14.08 10.97 -5.29
C LEU A 10 15.52 10.47 -5.48
N LYS A 11 16.45 11.37 -5.85
CA LYS A 11 17.87 11.06 -6.08
C LYS A 11 18.62 10.59 -4.84
N GLN A 12 18.07 10.81 -3.65
CA GLN A 12 18.63 10.36 -2.38
C GLN A 12 18.41 8.86 -2.15
N TYR A 13 17.62 8.20 -3.01
CA TYR A 13 17.21 6.82 -2.86
C TYR A 13 17.66 5.96 -4.03
N THR A 14 18.18 4.78 -3.72
CA THR A 14 18.46 3.73 -4.70
C THR A 14 17.13 3.13 -5.14
N ILE A 15 16.77 3.37 -6.40
CA ILE A 15 15.53 2.86 -7.01
C ILE A 15 15.94 2.19 -8.30
N ASN A 16 15.36 1.03 -8.56
CA ASN A 16 15.51 0.33 -9.83
C ASN A 16 15.31 1.32 -11.01
N PRO A 17 16.24 1.42 -11.97
CA PRO A 17 16.17 2.38 -13.06
C PRO A 17 14.86 2.31 -13.88
N GLU A 18 14.30 1.10 -14.07
CA GLU A 18 13.06 0.90 -14.79
C GLU A 18 11.86 1.42 -14.00
N ILE A 19 11.81 1.16 -12.69
CA ILE A 19 10.78 1.74 -11.81
C ILE A 19 10.91 3.26 -11.80
N ARG A 20 12.11 3.80 -11.72
CA ARG A 20 12.35 5.25 -11.81
C ARG A 20 11.79 5.82 -13.12
N ASN A 21 12.00 5.15 -14.24
CA ASN A 21 11.44 5.55 -15.53
C ASN A 21 9.89 5.50 -15.53
N ILE A 22 9.30 4.43 -14.99
CA ILE A 22 7.84 4.30 -14.83
C ILE A 22 7.27 5.46 -14.00
N LEU A 23 7.92 5.81 -12.88
CA LEU A 23 7.52 6.94 -12.04
C LEU A 23 7.59 8.28 -12.78
N PHE A 24 8.59 8.49 -13.63
CA PHE A 24 8.69 9.69 -14.46
C PHE A 24 7.59 9.75 -15.53
N ILE A 25 7.34 8.66 -16.24
CA ILE A 25 6.24 8.56 -17.22
C ILE A 25 4.89 8.83 -16.53
N ALA A 26 4.67 8.23 -15.36
CA ALA A 26 3.48 8.47 -14.54
C ALA A 26 3.34 9.95 -14.13
N SER A 27 4.45 10.60 -13.77
CA SER A 27 4.49 12.04 -13.45
C SER A 27 4.10 12.91 -14.64
N GLU A 28 4.65 12.63 -15.83
CA GLU A 28 4.31 13.35 -17.05
C GLU A 28 2.81 13.24 -17.37
N ILE A 29 2.26 12.04 -17.29
CA ILE A 29 0.83 11.79 -17.54
C ILE A 29 -0.01 12.54 -16.49
N ALA A 30 0.33 12.41 -15.22
CA ALA A 30 -0.41 13.08 -14.15
C ALA A 30 -0.40 14.61 -14.30
N LYS A 31 0.74 15.20 -14.71
CA LYS A 31 0.84 16.64 -15.00
C LYS A 31 0.04 17.02 -16.25
N LYS A 32 0.24 16.32 -17.36
CA LYS A 32 -0.38 16.62 -18.66
C LYS A 32 -1.91 16.58 -18.60
N TYR A 33 -2.47 15.59 -17.90
CA TYR A 33 -3.93 15.39 -17.80
C TYR A 33 -4.50 15.88 -16.46
N ASN A 34 -3.73 16.64 -15.69
CA ASN A 34 -4.07 17.14 -14.36
C ASN A 34 -4.69 16.08 -13.42
N LYS A 35 -4.16 14.86 -13.44
CA LYS A 35 -4.65 13.75 -12.60
C LYS A 35 -4.11 13.84 -11.19
N GLU A 36 -4.97 13.54 -10.23
CA GLU A 36 -4.57 13.40 -8.82
C GLU A 36 -4.23 11.93 -8.56
N VAL A 37 -2.93 11.63 -8.59
CA VAL A 37 -2.38 10.27 -8.47
C VAL A 37 -1.24 10.26 -7.47
N TYR A 38 -1.24 9.24 -6.63
CA TYR A 38 -0.26 9.05 -5.57
C TYR A 38 0.44 7.71 -5.69
N LEU A 39 1.76 7.69 -5.45
CA LEU A 39 2.45 6.45 -5.09
C LEU A 39 2.01 6.07 -3.68
N VAL A 40 1.74 4.80 -3.43
CA VAL A 40 1.20 4.35 -2.14
C VAL A 40 1.86 3.06 -1.65
N GLY A 41 1.45 2.61 -0.46
CA GLY A 41 1.69 1.24 -0.02
C GLY A 41 3.09 0.97 0.50
N GLY A 42 3.51 -0.29 0.40
CA GLY A 42 4.81 -0.75 0.88
C GLY A 42 5.97 -0.11 0.14
N GLN A 43 5.78 0.29 -1.11
CA GLN A 43 6.82 0.92 -1.91
C GLN A 43 7.29 2.25 -1.34
N VAL A 44 6.37 3.12 -0.87
CA VAL A 44 6.76 4.40 -0.27
C VAL A 44 7.60 4.17 0.98
N ARG A 45 7.18 3.24 1.84
CA ARG A 45 7.94 2.81 3.02
C ARG A 45 9.32 2.29 2.64
N ASP A 46 9.39 1.39 1.66
CA ASP A 46 10.63 0.72 1.26
C ASP A 46 11.62 1.72 0.65
N ILE A 47 11.15 2.64 -0.20
CA ILE A 47 11.95 3.79 -0.68
C ILE A 47 12.49 4.57 0.52
N MET A 48 11.65 4.92 1.49
CA MET A 48 12.09 5.69 2.66
C MET A 48 13.12 4.97 3.53
N LEU A 49 13.10 3.64 3.55
CA LEU A 49 14.08 2.80 4.25
C LEU A 49 15.34 2.52 3.41
N GLY A 50 15.38 2.95 2.14
CA GLY A 50 16.48 2.67 1.22
C GLY A 50 16.47 1.24 0.67
N ASN A 51 15.33 0.54 0.77
CA ASN A 51 15.14 -0.80 0.24
C ASN A 51 14.69 -0.75 -1.22
N GLU A 52 15.07 -1.76 -2.00
CA GLU A 52 14.50 -1.97 -3.32
C GLU A 52 13.03 -2.41 -3.22
N SER A 53 12.22 -1.94 -4.17
CA SER A 53 10.82 -2.31 -4.34
C SER A 53 10.66 -2.91 -5.74
N SER A 54 9.89 -3.99 -5.85
CA SER A 54 9.64 -4.72 -7.11
C SER A 54 8.37 -4.29 -7.84
N ASP A 55 7.41 -3.71 -7.12
CA ASP A 55 6.06 -3.42 -7.60
C ASP A 55 5.74 -1.93 -7.47
N VAL A 56 4.93 -1.39 -8.37
CA VAL A 56 4.55 0.02 -8.41
C VAL A 56 3.07 0.18 -8.12
N ASP A 57 2.74 0.70 -6.94
CA ASP A 57 1.35 0.87 -6.50
C ASP A 57 0.92 2.35 -6.61
N PHE A 58 -0.11 2.60 -7.42
CA PHE A 58 -0.73 3.91 -7.54
C PHE A 58 -2.17 3.93 -7.00
N VAL A 59 -2.54 5.06 -6.40
CA VAL A 59 -3.95 5.43 -6.16
C VAL A 59 -4.28 6.67 -6.98
N ALA A 60 -5.31 6.55 -7.82
CA ALA A 60 -5.91 7.69 -8.53
C ALA A 60 -7.20 8.12 -7.82
N VAL A 61 -7.36 9.40 -7.51
CA VAL A 61 -8.50 9.86 -6.71
C VAL A 61 -9.84 9.69 -7.44
N GLU A 62 -9.89 9.98 -8.73
CA GLU A 62 -11.15 9.99 -9.48
C GLU A 62 -11.42 8.68 -10.25
N ASN A 63 -10.44 8.26 -11.05
CA ASN A 63 -10.58 7.15 -11.98
C ASN A 63 -9.22 6.51 -12.30
N ALA A 64 -8.97 5.33 -11.72
CA ALA A 64 -7.78 4.54 -12.02
C ALA A 64 -7.69 4.07 -13.46
N MET A 65 -8.82 3.71 -14.09
CA MET A 65 -8.83 3.14 -15.44
C MET A 65 -8.35 4.15 -16.46
N ASP A 66 -8.80 5.40 -16.34
CA ASP A 66 -8.39 6.47 -17.24
C ASP A 66 -6.89 6.78 -17.14
N PHE A 67 -6.30 6.64 -15.95
CA PHE A 67 -4.86 6.79 -15.74
C PHE A 67 -4.08 5.55 -16.20
N LEU A 68 -4.57 4.35 -15.91
CA LEU A 68 -3.97 3.08 -16.34
C LEU A 68 -3.90 2.98 -17.85
N GLU A 69 -4.94 3.41 -18.58
CA GLU A 69 -4.93 3.43 -20.04
C GLU A 69 -3.80 4.29 -20.61
N LYS A 70 -3.62 5.50 -20.07
CA LYS A 70 -2.55 6.41 -20.50
C LYS A 70 -1.16 5.88 -20.15
N LEU A 71 -1.03 5.19 -19.03
CA LEU A 71 0.21 4.49 -18.68
C LEU A 71 0.50 3.35 -19.64
N TYR A 72 -0.51 2.53 -19.92
CA TYR A 72 -0.40 1.39 -20.83
C TYR A 72 0.01 1.81 -22.24
N GLU A 73 -0.58 2.88 -22.79
CA GLU A 73 -0.21 3.44 -24.09
C GLU A 73 1.27 3.83 -24.18
N ARG A 74 1.91 4.19 -23.06
CA ARG A 74 3.31 4.61 -22.99
C ARG A 74 4.28 3.47 -22.66
N ILE A 75 3.84 2.49 -21.89
CA ILE A 75 4.72 1.46 -21.29
C ILE A 75 4.53 0.08 -21.95
N GLY A 76 3.33 -0.24 -22.44
CA GLY A 76 2.96 -1.57 -22.93
C GLY A 76 2.81 -2.59 -21.80
N GLY A 77 2.93 -3.88 -22.13
CA GLY A 77 2.79 -5.01 -21.19
C GLY A 77 1.46 -5.76 -21.33
N GLU A 78 1.14 -6.60 -20.36
CA GLU A 78 -0.18 -7.24 -20.25
C GLU A 78 -1.06 -6.46 -19.29
N LYS A 79 -2.20 -5.96 -19.78
CA LYS A 79 -3.12 -5.13 -18.99
C LYS A 79 -4.34 -5.92 -18.54
N ARG A 80 -4.70 -5.84 -17.26
CA ARG A 80 -5.90 -6.49 -16.69
C ARG A 80 -6.76 -5.50 -15.91
N TYR A 81 -8.07 -5.72 -15.93
CA TYR A 81 -9.06 -4.90 -15.22
C TYR A 81 -9.82 -5.68 -14.18
N TYR A 82 -9.95 -5.10 -13.00
CA TYR A 82 -10.66 -5.65 -11.87
C TYR A 82 -11.82 -4.72 -11.49
N LYS A 83 -12.91 -4.80 -12.25
CA LYS A 83 -14.07 -3.90 -12.12
C LYS A 83 -14.63 -3.86 -10.69
N ASN A 84 -14.75 -5.02 -10.04
CA ASN A 84 -15.29 -5.14 -8.67
C ASN A 84 -14.44 -4.42 -7.61
N PHE A 85 -13.19 -4.09 -7.93
CA PHE A 85 -12.24 -3.45 -7.02
C PHE A 85 -11.85 -2.04 -7.45
N LEU A 86 -12.42 -1.52 -8.55
CA LEU A 86 -12.06 -0.22 -9.12
C LEU A 86 -10.55 -0.10 -9.39
N SER A 87 -9.90 -1.21 -9.76
CA SER A 87 -8.46 -1.29 -9.99
C SER A 87 -8.12 -1.99 -11.31
N GLY A 88 -6.89 -1.78 -11.79
CA GLY A 88 -6.32 -2.52 -12.90
C GLY A 88 -4.81 -2.59 -12.77
N SER A 89 -4.20 -3.48 -13.54
CA SER A 89 -2.78 -3.74 -13.49
C SER A 89 -2.16 -3.76 -14.88
N ILE A 90 -0.85 -3.49 -14.95
CA ILE A 90 0.01 -3.72 -16.10
C ILE A 90 1.17 -4.60 -15.62
N GLU A 91 1.29 -5.79 -16.19
CA GLU A 91 2.36 -6.74 -15.94
C GLU A 91 3.39 -6.63 -17.08
N LEU A 92 4.64 -6.30 -16.73
CA LEU A 92 5.74 -6.16 -17.68
C LEU A 92 6.52 -7.47 -17.83
N LYS A 93 7.16 -7.67 -19.00
CA LYS A 93 7.91 -8.91 -19.30
C LYS A 93 9.08 -9.19 -18.35
N ASN A 94 9.60 -8.17 -17.69
CA ASN A 94 10.66 -8.25 -16.69
C ASN A 94 10.15 -8.59 -15.27
N GLY A 95 8.84 -8.81 -15.11
CA GLY A 95 8.21 -9.16 -13.84
C GLY A 95 7.78 -7.97 -12.98
N ILE A 96 7.98 -6.72 -13.42
CA ILE A 96 7.46 -5.55 -12.71
C ILE A 96 5.94 -5.49 -12.90
N ASN A 97 5.22 -5.39 -11.78
CA ASN A 97 3.79 -5.14 -11.78
C ASN A 97 3.50 -3.68 -11.42
N ILE A 98 2.62 -3.05 -12.20
CA ILE A 98 2.09 -1.72 -11.95
C ILE A 98 0.61 -1.86 -11.62
N ASP A 99 0.23 -1.56 -10.39
CA ASP A 99 -1.15 -1.57 -9.94
C ASP A 99 -1.69 -0.14 -9.83
N VAL A 100 -2.88 0.10 -10.36
CA VAL A 100 -3.58 1.39 -10.22
C VAL A 100 -4.97 1.14 -9.65
N THR A 101 -5.26 1.75 -8.50
CA THR A 101 -6.54 1.63 -7.81
C THR A 101 -7.23 2.98 -7.67
N THR A 102 -8.55 3.03 -7.83
CA THR A 102 -9.31 4.26 -7.57
C THR A 102 -9.44 4.43 -6.06
N ALA A 103 -9.26 5.65 -5.56
CA ALA A 103 -9.47 5.95 -4.14
C ALA A 103 -10.87 5.47 -3.71
N ARG A 104 -10.90 4.68 -2.63
CA ARG A 104 -12.08 3.92 -2.27
C ARG A 104 -12.23 3.77 -0.78
N LYS A 105 -13.48 3.62 -0.35
CA LYS A 105 -13.83 3.09 0.98
C LYS A 105 -14.28 1.65 0.84
N GLU A 106 -14.10 0.90 1.91
CA GLU A 106 -14.47 -0.50 2.01
C GLU A 106 -15.45 -0.69 3.16
N ILE A 107 -16.47 -1.50 2.93
CA ILE A 107 -17.40 -1.95 3.96
C ILE A 107 -17.30 -3.47 4.04
N TYR A 108 -17.06 -3.97 5.25
CA TYR A 108 -16.99 -5.40 5.55
C TYR A 108 -18.30 -5.81 6.22
N GLU A 109 -19.05 -6.71 5.57
CA GLU A 109 -20.34 -7.18 6.13
C GLU A 109 -20.13 -8.08 7.35
N ASN A 110 -19.08 -8.91 7.31
CA ASN A 110 -18.71 -9.83 8.38
C ASN A 110 -17.17 -9.95 8.43
N PRO A 111 -16.59 -10.37 9.57
CA PRO A 111 -15.15 -10.56 9.69
C PRO A 111 -14.58 -11.45 8.59
N GLY A 112 -13.48 -11.04 7.95
CA GLY A 112 -12.78 -11.83 6.93
C GLY A 112 -13.45 -11.90 5.55
N ALA A 113 -14.67 -11.37 5.40
CA ALA A 113 -15.34 -11.26 4.11
C ALA A 113 -14.57 -10.36 3.13
N LEU A 114 -14.77 -10.58 1.83
CA LEU A 114 -14.32 -9.61 0.83
C LEU A 114 -15.11 -8.31 1.01
N PRO A 115 -14.46 -7.14 0.93
CA PRO A 115 -15.14 -5.87 1.14
C PRO A 115 -16.01 -5.51 -0.05
N ILE A 116 -17.12 -4.82 0.23
CA ILE A 116 -17.85 -4.06 -0.78
C ILE A 116 -17.13 -2.72 -0.98
N VAL A 117 -16.76 -2.44 -2.21
CA VAL A 117 -15.93 -1.29 -2.60
C VAL A 117 -16.79 -0.16 -3.15
N PHE A 118 -16.58 1.05 -2.63
CA PHE A 118 -17.19 2.28 -3.14
C PHE A 118 -16.11 3.31 -3.44
N LYS A 119 -16.34 4.19 -4.43
CA LYS A 119 -15.52 5.39 -4.58
C LYS A 119 -15.49 6.18 -3.27
N GLY A 120 -14.32 6.70 -2.93
CA GLY A 120 -14.09 7.42 -1.69
C GLY A 120 -13.00 8.46 -1.86
N SER A 121 -12.85 9.30 -0.85
CA SER A 121 -11.75 10.24 -0.74
C SER A 121 -10.41 9.52 -0.52
N LEU A 122 -9.32 10.24 -0.78
CA LEU A 122 -7.97 9.75 -0.49
C LEU A 122 -7.79 9.38 0.99
N LEU A 123 -8.42 10.14 1.90
CA LEU A 123 -8.37 9.87 3.34
C LEU A 123 -9.11 8.57 3.70
N GLU A 124 -10.25 8.29 3.06
CA GLU A 124 -10.95 7.01 3.23
C GLU A 124 -10.12 5.84 2.70
N ASP A 125 -9.42 6.02 1.57
CA ASP A 125 -8.49 5.01 1.05
C ASP A 125 -7.33 4.73 2.01
N VAL A 126 -6.80 5.76 2.66
CA VAL A 126 -5.76 5.62 3.68
C VAL A 126 -6.27 4.88 4.91
N LYS A 127 -7.47 5.20 5.39
CA LYS A 127 -8.03 4.62 6.63
C LYS A 127 -8.34 3.14 6.52
N ARG A 128 -8.66 2.62 5.32
CA ARG A 128 -8.93 1.19 5.12
C ARG A 128 -7.69 0.30 5.09
N ARG A 129 -6.47 0.88 5.05
CA ARG A 129 -5.21 0.13 4.97
C ARG A 129 -4.85 -0.52 6.30
N ASP A 130 -3.83 -1.38 6.27
CA ASP A 130 -3.47 -2.26 7.37
C ASP A 130 -2.67 -1.57 8.48
N PHE A 131 -1.57 -0.89 8.13
CA PHE A 131 -0.64 -0.28 9.09
C PHE A 131 -0.23 1.14 8.69
N THR A 132 0.01 2.01 9.67
CA THR A 132 0.36 3.43 9.48
C THR A 132 1.54 3.62 8.53
N ILE A 133 2.57 2.79 8.65
CA ILE A 133 3.76 2.81 7.79
C ILE A 133 3.48 2.50 6.31
N ASN A 134 2.36 1.83 6.01
CA ASN A 134 1.93 1.50 4.64
C ASN A 134 0.91 2.51 4.07
N CYS A 135 0.65 3.59 4.80
CA CYS A 135 -0.30 4.63 4.45
C CYS A 135 0.35 5.91 3.93
N LEU A 136 1.68 5.90 3.77
CA LEU A 136 2.42 7.03 3.22
C LEU A 136 2.13 7.15 1.73
N LEU A 137 1.96 8.39 1.27
CA LEU A 137 1.62 8.69 -0.12
C LEU A 137 2.65 9.65 -0.70
N VAL A 138 3.05 9.47 -1.97
CA VAL A 138 3.87 10.46 -2.69
C VAL A 138 3.04 11.06 -3.81
N ASP A 139 2.91 12.39 -3.84
CA ASP A 139 2.28 13.10 -4.96
C ASP A 139 3.14 12.98 -6.22
N ILE A 140 2.71 12.16 -7.17
CA ILE A 140 3.47 11.84 -8.39
C ILE A 140 3.65 13.07 -9.29
N LYS A 141 2.76 14.07 -9.20
CA LYS A 141 2.93 15.34 -9.93
C LYS A 141 4.10 16.17 -9.41
N LYS A 142 4.67 15.86 -8.25
CA LYS A 142 5.78 16.60 -7.67
C LYS A 142 7.16 16.03 -8.00
N LEU A 143 7.22 14.84 -8.63
CA LEU A 143 8.49 14.27 -9.03
C LEU A 143 9.31 15.22 -9.92
N PRO A 144 10.65 15.27 -9.72
CA PRO A 144 11.46 14.41 -8.84
C PRO A 144 11.44 14.75 -7.33
N ASP A 145 10.74 15.81 -6.92
CA ASP A 145 10.57 16.16 -5.51
C ASP A 145 9.54 15.22 -4.87
N LEU A 146 10.00 14.44 -3.89
CA LEU A 146 9.15 13.57 -3.11
C LEU A 146 8.37 14.40 -2.09
N LYS A 147 7.17 14.82 -2.49
CA LYS A 147 6.17 15.38 -1.57
C LYS A 147 5.38 14.22 -0.94
N ILE A 148 5.81 13.83 0.26
CA ILE A 148 5.18 12.75 1.03
C ILE A 148 4.04 13.33 1.86
N LEU A 149 2.86 12.71 1.76
CA LEU A 149 1.68 13.00 2.56
C LEU A 149 1.52 11.92 3.63
N ASP A 150 1.36 12.34 4.88
CA ASP A 150 1.09 11.46 6.01
C ASP A 150 -0.14 11.94 6.77
N PHE A 151 -1.19 11.13 6.74
CA PHE A 151 -2.44 11.43 7.44
C PHE A 151 -2.51 10.78 8.82
N VAL A 152 -1.70 9.74 9.08
CA VAL A 152 -1.91 8.77 10.16
C VAL A 152 -0.70 8.65 11.10
N GLY A 153 0.38 9.40 10.85
CA GLY A 153 1.62 9.34 11.62
C GLY A 153 2.51 8.17 11.23
N GLY A 154 2.42 7.71 9.98
CA GLY A 154 3.27 6.64 9.43
C GLY A 154 4.76 6.97 9.49
N ILE A 155 5.17 8.23 9.31
CA ILE A 155 6.59 8.62 9.39
C ILE A 155 7.11 8.52 10.83
N ARG A 156 6.30 8.94 11.80
CA ARG A 156 6.63 8.79 13.22
C ARG A 156 6.80 7.32 13.57
N ASP A 157 5.87 6.47 13.16
CA ASP A 157 5.94 5.04 13.44
C ASP A 157 7.09 4.36 12.68
N LEU A 158 7.42 4.83 11.46
CA LEU A 158 8.60 4.37 10.72
C LEU A 158 9.90 4.69 11.45
N ASN A 159 10.05 5.92 11.96
CA ASN A 159 11.22 6.35 12.72
C ASN A 159 11.34 5.60 14.06
N ASN A 160 10.21 5.35 14.72
CA ASN A 160 10.15 4.64 16.00
C ASN A 160 10.15 3.11 15.85
N LYS A 161 10.25 2.60 14.62
CA LYS A 161 10.23 1.16 14.29
C LYS A 161 8.99 0.44 14.86
N LYS A 162 7.80 1.01 14.67
CA LYS A 162 6.53 0.49 15.17
C LYS A 162 5.61 0.01 14.05
N ILE A 163 4.97 -1.15 14.26
CA ILE A 163 3.83 -1.64 13.47
C ILE A 163 2.55 -1.26 14.23
N ARG A 164 1.76 -0.34 13.67
CA ARG A 164 0.54 0.19 14.28
C ARG A 164 -0.64 0.11 13.32
N ILE A 165 -1.79 -0.39 13.78
CA ILE A 165 -3.05 -0.42 13.00
C ILE A 165 -3.75 0.94 12.98
N LEU A 166 -4.67 1.13 12.04
CA LEU A 166 -5.35 2.41 11.80
C LEU A 166 -6.58 2.63 12.69
N HIS A 167 -7.21 1.55 13.15
CA HIS A 167 -8.41 1.58 13.99
C HIS A 167 -8.60 0.24 14.71
N GLU A 168 -9.38 0.23 15.79
CA GLU A 168 -9.59 -0.93 16.66
C GLU A 168 -10.16 -2.15 15.93
N LYS A 169 -11.03 -1.91 14.93
CA LYS A 169 -11.65 -2.98 14.12
C LYS A 169 -10.72 -3.58 13.06
N SER A 170 -9.46 -3.15 12.92
CA SER A 170 -8.59 -3.53 11.79
C SER A 170 -8.43 -5.05 11.64
N PHE A 171 -8.24 -5.78 12.75
CA PHE A 171 -8.13 -7.25 12.74
C PHE A 171 -9.49 -7.97 12.63
N ILE A 172 -10.60 -7.27 12.91
CA ILE A 172 -11.94 -7.81 12.72
C ILE A 172 -12.31 -7.72 11.25
N ASP A 173 -12.13 -6.54 10.65
CA ASP A 173 -12.41 -6.26 9.24
C ASP A 173 -11.60 -7.20 8.34
N ASP A 174 -10.30 -7.35 8.60
CA ASP A 174 -9.43 -8.27 7.89
C ASP A 174 -8.49 -9.04 8.84
N PRO A 175 -8.88 -10.25 9.28
CA PRO A 175 -8.07 -11.05 10.20
C PRO A 175 -6.72 -11.49 9.62
N THR A 176 -6.51 -11.41 8.29
CA THR A 176 -5.16 -11.66 7.72
C THR A 176 -4.13 -10.64 8.19
N ARG A 177 -4.57 -9.45 8.64
CA ARG A 177 -3.69 -8.42 9.19
C ARG A 177 -2.95 -8.88 10.43
N MET A 178 -3.46 -9.87 11.18
CA MET A 178 -2.72 -10.46 12.31
C MET A 178 -1.43 -11.12 11.84
N ILE A 179 -1.50 -11.94 10.78
CA ILE A 179 -0.33 -12.61 10.18
C ILE A 179 0.59 -11.56 9.54
N ARG A 180 0.01 -10.56 8.85
CA ARG A 180 0.77 -9.47 8.25
C ARG A 180 1.54 -8.63 9.27
N ALA A 181 0.97 -8.38 10.45
CA ALA A 181 1.61 -7.61 11.52
C ALA A 181 2.90 -8.32 11.96
N VAL A 182 2.82 -9.62 12.22
CA VAL A 182 3.97 -10.47 12.56
C VAL A 182 4.98 -10.48 11.41
N ARG A 183 4.52 -10.64 10.17
CA ARG A 183 5.38 -10.62 8.98
C ARG A 183 6.15 -9.31 8.85
N PHE A 184 5.50 -8.16 8.97
CA PHE A 184 6.16 -6.87 8.85
C PHE A 184 7.08 -6.56 10.04
N ALA A 185 6.69 -6.93 11.25
CA ALA A 185 7.56 -6.84 12.42
C ALA A 185 8.86 -7.64 12.20
N TYR A 186 8.74 -8.89 11.73
CA TYR A 186 9.89 -9.74 11.42
C TYR A 186 10.73 -9.19 10.27
N LYS A 187 10.11 -8.86 9.12
CA LYS A 187 10.78 -8.40 7.90
C LYS A 187 11.55 -7.09 8.13
N LEU A 188 10.96 -6.15 8.86
CA LEU A 188 11.53 -4.81 9.06
C LEU A 188 12.38 -4.70 10.34
N GLY A 189 12.36 -5.72 11.22
CA GLY A 189 12.96 -5.62 12.55
C GLY A 189 12.26 -4.57 13.42
N PHE A 190 10.95 -4.46 13.27
CA PHE A 190 10.09 -3.50 13.99
C PHE A 190 9.35 -4.23 15.12
N GLU A 191 8.87 -3.46 16.08
CA GLU A 191 8.01 -3.97 17.15
C GLU A 191 6.54 -3.68 16.85
N ILE A 192 5.65 -4.61 17.19
CA ILE A 192 4.22 -4.32 17.20
C ILE A 192 3.93 -3.38 18.36
N GLU A 193 3.23 -2.30 18.07
CA GLU A 193 2.88 -1.30 19.06
C GLU A 193 1.93 -1.84 20.13
N GLU A 194 2.01 -1.32 21.36
CA GLU A 194 1.41 -1.97 22.53
C GLU A 194 -0.10 -2.17 22.45
N ASP A 195 -0.87 -1.16 22.04
CA ASP A 195 -2.32 -1.30 21.91
C ASP A 195 -2.69 -2.14 20.68
N THR A 196 -1.90 -2.03 19.60
CA THR A 196 -2.01 -2.93 18.45
C THR A 196 -1.78 -4.38 18.84
N LYS A 197 -0.82 -4.65 19.72
CA LYS A 197 -0.47 -5.98 20.23
C LYS A 197 -1.59 -6.55 21.11
N LYS A 198 -2.17 -5.73 22.00
CA LYS A 198 -3.35 -6.13 22.80
C LYS A 198 -4.52 -6.54 21.91
N LEU A 199 -4.86 -5.71 20.92
CA LEU A 199 -5.95 -5.99 19.98
C LEU A 199 -5.68 -7.22 19.12
N LEU A 200 -4.41 -7.49 18.78
CA LEU A 200 -4.01 -8.71 18.09
C LEU A 200 -4.30 -9.94 18.97
N PHE A 201 -3.87 -9.95 20.23
CA PHE A 201 -4.14 -11.07 21.14
C PHE A 201 -5.64 -11.29 21.37
N ASP A 202 -6.40 -10.23 21.65
CA ASP A 202 -7.86 -10.31 21.79
C ASP A 202 -8.53 -10.89 20.53
N SER A 203 -8.06 -10.51 19.35
CA SER A 203 -8.58 -11.03 18.07
C SER A 203 -8.26 -12.51 17.86
N VAL A 204 -7.10 -12.97 18.34
CA VAL A 204 -6.70 -14.38 18.33
C VAL A 204 -7.56 -15.19 19.30
N GLU A 205 -7.75 -14.71 20.53
CA GLU A 205 -8.58 -15.37 21.55
C GLU A 205 -10.04 -15.52 21.10
N LYS A 206 -10.58 -14.48 20.45
CA LYS A 206 -11.93 -14.50 19.85
C LYS A 206 -12.03 -15.38 18.60
N GLY A 207 -10.92 -15.90 18.09
CA GLY A 207 -10.89 -16.83 16.97
C GLY A 207 -11.22 -16.19 15.62
N TYR A 208 -11.05 -14.87 15.44
CA TYR A 208 -11.41 -14.20 14.18
C TYR A 208 -10.66 -14.73 12.96
N ILE A 209 -9.47 -15.31 13.16
CA ILE A 209 -8.70 -15.93 12.09
C ILE A 209 -9.48 -17.05 11.38
N ARG A 210 -10.42 -17.71 12.06
CA ARG A 210 -11.25 -18.79 11.50
C ARG A 210 -12.22 -18.33 10.41
N PHE A 211 -12.47 -17.02 10.30
CA PHE A 211 -13.30 -16.45 9.24
C PHE A 211 -12.54 -16.19 7.93
N VAL A 212 -11.22 -16.41 7.92
CA VAL A 212 -10.39 -16.25 6.73
C VAL A 212 -10.22 -17.60 6.05
N SER A 213 -10.33 -17.62 4.72
CA SER A 213 -10.08 -18.84 3.94
C SER A 213 -8.66 -19.35 4.10
N GLU A 214 -8.50 -20.68 4.06
CA GLU A 214 -7.21 -21.36 4.18
C GLU A 214 -6.19 -20.84 3.16
N ASP A 215 -6.62 -20.60 1.90
CA ASP A 215 -5.76 -20.03 0.84
C ASP A 215 -5.19 -18.65 1.17
N ARG A 216 -5.97 -17.80 1.86
CA ARG A 216 -5.50 -16.46 2.26
C ARG A 216 -4.51 -16.56 3.41
N ILE A 217 -4.77 -17.44 4.38
CA ILE A 217 -3.84 -17.74 5.49
C ILE A 217 -2.53 -18.29 4.94
N PHE A 218 -2.60 -19.31 4.10
CA PHE A 218 -1.44 -19.96 3.48
C PHE A 218 -0.59 -18.95 2.71
N ARG A 219 -1.19 -18.11 1.88
CA ARG A 219 -0.45 -17.07 1.13
C ARG A 219 0.29 -16.09 2.04
N GLU A 220 -0.30 -15.66 3.14
CA GLU A 220 0.40 -14.76 4.07
C GLU A 220 1.51 -15.47 4.85
N ILE A 221 1.34 -16.75 5.19
CA ILE A 221 2.40 -17.56 5.81
C ILE A 221 3.58 -17.77 4.84
N VAL A 222 3.32 -18.13 3.57
CA VAL A 222 4.37 -18.28 2.56
C VAL A 222 5.19 -16.99 2.42
N LYS A 223 4.54 -15.82 2.45
CA LYS A 223 5.24 -14.53 2.41
C LYS A 223 6.15 -14.30 3.63
N ILE A 224 5.88 -14.92 4.78
CA ILE A 224 6.81 -14.88 5.93
C ILE A 224 8.08 -15.64 5.59
N PHE A 225 7.97 -16.87 5.09
CA PHE A 225 9.12 -17.70 4.74
C PHE A 225 9.94 -17.11 3.58
N LEU A 226 9.29 -16.44 2.63
CA LEU A 226 9.97 -15.73 1.53
C LEU A 226 10.55 -14.37 1.94
N SER A 227 10.26 -13.89 3.16
CA SER A 227 10.87 -12.66 3.67
C SER A 227 12.32 -12.97 4.05
N ASN A 228 13.23 -12.89 3.07
CA ASN A 228 14.66 -13.00 3.31
C ASN A 228 15.07 -11.97 4.35
N LYS A 229 15.45 -12.46 5.52
CA LYS A 229 16.23 -11.69 6.47
C LYS A 229 17.68 -11.95 6.09
N ASN A 230 18.39 -10.92 5.64
CA ASN A 230 19.85 -10.94 5.74
C ASN A 230 20.13 -10.91 7.25
N ILE A 231 20.20 -12.10 7.87
CA ILE A 231 20.65 -12.28 9.25
C ILE A 231 22.14 -12.01 9.29
#